data_AF-A0A7W1PXJ0-F1
#
_entry.id   AF-A0A7W1PXJ0-F1
#
_cell.length_a   1.000
_cell.length_b   1.000
_cell.length_c   1.000
_cell.angle_alpha   90.00
_cell.angle_beta   90.00
_cell.angle_gamma   90.00
#
_symmetry.space_group_name_H-M   'P 1'
#
loop_
_entity.id
_entity.type
_entity.pdbx_description
1 polymer ?
#
loop_
_entity_poly.entity_id
_entity_poly.type
_entity_poly.pdbx_seq_one_letter_code
_entity_poly.pdbx_strand_id
1 'polypeptide(L)'
;MAKNLVIVESPAKAKTIEGFLGKDFQVKSSYGHVRDLAKKGLSINVEDNFEPTYEVMADKKDVIAELKKLAKSSEVVWLATDEDREGEAISWHLCETLN
;
A
#
# COMPACT_ATOMS: atom_id res chain seq x y z
N MET A 1 -18.82 -11.37 0.73
CA MET A 1 -17.54 -10.68 0.51
C MET A 1 -17.07 -10.18 1.86
N ALA A 2 -15.76 -10.20 2.13
CA ALA A 2 -15.24 -9.65 3.37
C ALA A 2 -15.60 -8.16 3.46
N LYS A 3 -15.99 -7.69 4.64
CA LYS A 3 -16.34 -6.28 4.87
C LYS A 3 -15.09 -5.41 4.96
N ASN A 4 -13.99 -5.98 5.45
CA ASN A 4 -12.75 -5.27 5.72
C ASN A 4 -11.63 -5.75 4.81
N LEU A 5 -10.82 -4.82 4.30
CA LEU A 5 -9.55 -5.10 3.65
C LEU A 5 -8.42 -4.77 4.63
N VAL A 6 -7.51 -5.70 4.85
CA VAL A 6 -6.26 -5.45 5.59
C VAL A 6 -5.10 -5.55 4.62
N ILE A 7 -4.24 -4.53 4.58
CA ILE A 7 -3.07 -4.49 3.73
C ILE A 7 -1.83 -4.55 4.61
N VAL A 8 -0.99 -5.54 4.37
CA VAL A 8 0.31 -5.73 5.02
C VAL A 8 1.43 -5.67 3.99
N GLU A 9 2.68 -5.55 4.42
CA GLU A 9 3.81 -5.45 3.48
C GLU A 9 4.22 -6.78 2.83
N SER A 10 4.06 -7.92 3.52
CA SER A 10 4.62 -9.20 3.11
C SER A 10 3.59 -10.34 3.00
N PRO A 11 3.76 -11.28 2.04
CA PRO A 11 2.81 -12.38 1.86
C PRO A 11 2.72 -13.34 3.07
N ALA A 12 3.83 -13.51 3.79
CA ALA A 12 3.88 -14.37 4.97
C ALA A 12 3.02 -13.80 6.11
N LYS A 13 3.09 -12.49 6.35
CA LYS A 13 2.22 -11.80 7.32
C LYS A 13 0.76 -11.89 6.89
N ALA A 14 0.47 -11.73 5.59
CA ALA A 14 -0.89 -11.78 5.08
C ALA A 14 -1.56 -13.13 5.41
N LYS A 15 -0.89 -14.23 5.10
CA LYS A 15 -1.38 -15.59 5.39
C LYS A 15 -1.59 -15.84 6.89
N THR A 16 -0.72 -15.28 7.73
CA THR A 16 -0.77 -15.45 9.19
C THR A 16 -1.95 -14.68 9.79
N ILE A 17 -2.08 -13.40 9.44
CA ILE A 17 -3.14 -12.51 9.96
C ILE A 17 -4.52 -12.93 9.45
N GLU A 18 -4.63 -13.39 8.20
CA GLU A 18 -5.91 -13.89 7.65
C GLU A 18 -6.45 -15.07 8.45
N GLY A 19 -5.56 -15.95 8.93
CA GLY A 19 -5.92 -17.06 9.81
C GLY A 19 -6.46 -16.62 11.18
N PHE A 20 -6.06 -15.46 11.67
CA PHE A 20 -6.51 -14.93 12.96
C PHE A 20 -7.83 -14.14 12.86
N LEU A 21 -8.01 -13.36 11.78
CA LEU A 21 -9.14 -12.44 11.65
C LEU A 21 -10.42 -13.10 11.08
N GLY A 22 -10.27 -14.19 10.33
CA GLY A 22 -11.41 -14.95 9.82
C GLY A 22 -12.17 -14.27 8.67
N LYS A 23 -13.42 -14.70 8.44
CA LYS A 23 -14.15 -14.48 7.17
C LYS A 23 -14.59 -13.03 6.90
N ASP A 24 -14.57 -12.17 7.92
CA ASP A 24 -14.96 -10.76 7.79
C ASP A 24 -13.82 -9.87 7.25
N PHE A 25 -12.61 -10.42 7.19
CA PHE A 25 -11.42 -9.73 6.73
C PHE A 25 -10.84 -10.45 5.51
N GLN A 26 -10.45 -9.66 4.52
CA GLN A 26 -9.61 -10.11 3.42
C GLN A 26 -8.24 -9.47 3.62
N VAL A 27 -7.20 -10.29 3.72
CA VAL A 27 -5.84 -9.79 3.97
C VAL A 27 -5.01 -9.89 2.69
N LYS A 28 -4.35 -8.79 2.31
CA LYS A 28 -3.54 -8.69 1.10
C LYS A 28 -2.17 -8.12 1.41
N SER A 29 -1.20 -8.49 0.57
CA SER A 29 0.17 -8.00 0.66
C SER A 29 0.39 -6.91 -0.39
N SER A 30 1.02 -5.79 -0.01
CA SER A 30 1.54 -4.79 -0.96
C SER A 30 2.84 -5.25 -1.63
N TYR A 31 3.49 -6.29 -1.08
CA TYR A 31 4.80 -6.77 -1.47
C TYR A 31 5.89 -5.68 -1.29
N GLY A 32 5.81 -4.95 -0.17
CA GLY A 32 6.69 -3.84 0.19
C GLY A 32 6.22 -2.49 -0.37
N HIS A 33 7.18 -1.64 -0.74
CA HIS A 33 6.93 -0.33 -1.34
C HIS A 33 6.15 -0.46 -2.67
N VAL A 34 5.22 0.48 -2.88
CA VAL A 34 4.39 0.55 -4.09
C VAL A 34 4.71 1.75 -4.98
N ARG A 35 5.35 2.77 -4.41
CA ARG A 35 5.86 3.95 -5.10
C ARG A 35 7.32 4.15 -4.75
N ASP A 36 8.03 4.82 -5.65
CA ASP A 36 9.40 5.28 -5.45
C ASP A 36 9.56 6.64 -6.14
N LEU A 37 10.68 7.34 -5.92
CA LEU A 37 11.00 8.55 -6.65
C LEU A 37 11.02 8.29 -8.16
N ALA A 38 10.48 9.23 -8.93
CA ALA A 38 10.47 9.12 -10.38
C ALA A 38 11.87 8.91 -10.95
N LYS A 39 12.05 7.88 -11.79
CA LYS A 39 13.38 7.55 -12.34
C LYS A 39 13.87 8.52 -13.41
N LYS A 40 12.99 9.38 -13.93
CA LYS A 40 13.27 10.32 -15.01
C LYS A 40 13.05 11.75 -14.54
N GLY A 41 13.98 12.64 -14.90
CA GLY A 41 13.92 14.05 -14.54
C GLY A 41 14.43 14.32 -13.13
N LEU A 42 14.16 15.53 -12.65
CA LEU A 42 14.45 15.93 -11.26
C LEU A 42 13.28 15.47 -10.39
N SER A 43 13.49 14.42 -9.58
CA SER A 43 12.43 13.82 -8.74
C SER A 43 12.23 14.51 -7.40
N ILE A 44 13.05 15.52 -7.08
CA ILE A 44 12.95 16.35 -5.89
C ILE A 44 13.04 17.81 -6.34
N ASN A 45 11.96 18.57 -6.12
CA ASN A 45 11.93 19.99 -6.43
C ASN A 45 12.60 20.79 -5.31
N VAL A 46 13.89 21.09 -5.46
CA VAL A 46 14.67 21.83 -4.44
C VAL A 46 14.23 23.28 -4.28
N GLU A 47 13.56 23.85 -5.29
CA GLU A 47 13.04 25.23 -5.26
C GLU A 47 11.66 25.32 -4.57
N ASP A 48 10.95 24.19 -4.48
CA ASP A 48 9.63 24.09 -3.86
C ASP A 48 9.66 23.13 -2.67
N ASN A 49 10.30 23.57 -1.59
CA ASN A 49 10.34 22.88 -0.30
C ASN A 49 10.70 21.38 -0.37
N PHE A 50 11.58 21.00 -1.30
CA PHE A 50 12.00 19.61 -1.53
C PHE A 50 10.84 18.67 -1.90
N GLU A 51 9.81 19.16 -2.59
CA GLU A 51 8.65 18.35 -2.98
C GLU A 51 9.09 17.13 -3.82
N PRO A 52 8.81 15.89 -3.36
CA PRO A 52 9.18 14.69 -4.07
C PRO A 52 8.11 14.32 -5.11
N THR A 53 8.55 13.94 -6.31
CA THR A 53 7.69 13.30 -7.31
C THR A 53 7.80 11.79 -7.18
N TYR A 54 6.73 11.17 -6.68
CA TYR A 54 6.61 9.71 -6.57
C TYR A 54 5.88 9.10 -7.75
N GLU A 55 6.34 7.94 -8.23
CA GLU A 55 5.68 7.14 -9.26
C GLU A 55 5.41 5.71 -8.77
N VAL A 56 4.29 5.12 -9.22
CA VAL A 56 4.02 3.71 -8.97
C VAL A 56 5.04 2.86 -9.71
N MET A 57 5.72 1.97 -8.99
CA MET A 57 6.72 1.10 -9.58
C MET A 57 6.07 0.18 -10.63
N ALA A 58 6.77 -0.08 -11.73
CA ALA A 58 6.21 -0.79 -12.89
C ALA A 58 5.68 -2.20 -12.54
N ASP A 59 6.41 -2.91 -11.67
CA ASP A 59 6.08 -4.25 -11.16
C ASP A 59 4.95 -4.25 -10.11
N LYS A 60 4.51 -3.07 -9.64
CA LYS A 60 3.46 -2.92 -8.62
C LYS A 60 2.13 -2.46 -9.19
N LYS A 61 2.05 -2.20 -10.50
CA LYS A 61 0.82 -1.71 -11.16
C LYS A 61 -0.36 -2.67 -10.98
N ASP A 62 -0.15 -3.96 -11.17
CA ASP A 62 -1.20 -4.97 -11.04
C ASP A 62 -1.66 -5.12 -9.57
N VAL A 63 -0.71 -5.08 -8.63
CA VAL A 63 -1.00 -5.08 -7.19
C VAL A 63 -1.87 -3.88 -6.81
N ILE A 64 -1.49 -2.69 -7.25
CA ILE A 64 -2.27 -1.46 -7.01
C ILE A 64 -3.66 -1.53 -7.64
N ALA A 65 -3.78 -2.07 -8.86
CA ALA A 65 -5.06 -2.22 -9.52
C ALA A 65 -6.00 -3.18 -8.73
N GLU A 66 -5.47 -4.29 -8.23
CA GLU A 66 -6.21 -5.20 -7.36
C GLU A 66 -6.59 -4.52 -6.04
N LEU A 67 -5.64 -3.89 -5.35
CA LEU A 67 -5.89 -3.23 -4.07
C LEU A 67 -6.90 -2.08 -4.19
N LYS A 68 -6.83 -1.25 -5.25
CA LYS A 68 -7.83 -0.21 -5.53
C LYS A 68 -9.23 -0.80 -5.70
N LYS A 69 -9.34 -1.93 -6.41
CA LYS A 69 -10.64 -2.60 -6.61
C LYS A 69 -11.21 -3.11 -5.28
N LEU A 70 -10.37 -3.75 -4.46
CA LEU A 70 -10.78 -4.28 -3.16
C LEU A 70 -11.17 -3.15 -2.21
N ALA A 71 -10.33 -2.10 -2.11
CA ALA A 71 -10.57 -0.93 -1.28
C ALA A 71 -11.93 -0.28 -1.57
N LYS A 72 -12.29 -0.12 -2.85
CA LYS A 72 -13.61 0.42 -3.26
C LYS A 72 -14.80 -0.44 -2.84
N SER A 73 -14.60 -1.74 -2.64
CA SER A 73 -15.64 -2.68 -2.25
C SER A 73 -15.71 -2.97 -0.75
N SER A 74 -14.72 -2.50 0.02
CA SER A 74 -14.63 -2.70 1.46
C SER A 74 -15.26 -1.53 2.22
N GLU A 75 -15.84 -1.82 3.39
CA GLU A 75 -16.36 -0.82 4.31
C GLU A 75 -15.22 -0.05 4.99
N VAL A 76 -14.14 -0.76 5.34
CA VAL A 76 -12.94 -0.21 5.99
C VAL A 76 -11.69 -0.82 5.38
N VAL A 77 -10.68 0.02 5.15
CA VAL A 77 -9.32 -0.39 4.75
C VAL A 77 -8.39 -0.17 5.94
N TRP A 78 -7.75 -1.25 6.38
CA TRP A 78 -6.79 -1.27 7.47
C TRP A 78 -5.38 -1.37 6.89
N LEU A 79 -4.53 -0.39 7.20
CA LEU A 79 -3.11 -0.44 6.85
C LEU A 79 -2.34 -1.00 8.05
N ALA A 80 -1.79 -2.20 7.89
CA ALA A 80 -1.16 -2.99 8.94
C ALA A 80 0.30 -3.29 8.58
N THR A 81 1.02 -2.26 8.18
CA THR A 81 2.48 -2.30 8.01
C THR A 81 3.20 -2.34 9.35
N ASP A 82 4.51 -2.55 9.33
CA ASP A 82 5.30 -2.50 10.56
C ASP A 82 5.24 -1.14 11.28
N GLU A 83 5.37 -1.20 12.61
CA GLU A 83 5.31 -0.05 13.52
C GLU A 83 6.61 0.76 13.53
N ASP A 84 7.18 0.99 12.36
CA ASP A 84 8.39 1.77 12.16
C ASP A 84 8.22 2.83 11.07
N ARG A 85 9.29 3.61 10.85
CA ARG A 85 9.28 4.70 9.85
C ARG A 85 9.05 4.19 8.43
N GLU A 86 9.50 2.99 8.11
CA GLU A 86 9.41 2.43 6.77
C GLU A 86 8.00 1.91 6.52
N GLY A 87 7.43 1.20 7.49
CA GLY A 87 6.04 0.79 7.47
C GLY A 87 5.09 1.98 7.35
N GLU A 88 5.30 3.04 8.13
CA GLU A 88 4.48 4.25 8.04
C GLU A 88 4.57 4.91 6.65
N ALA A 89 5.77 4.95 6.05
CA ALA A 89 5.95 5.45 4.70
C ALA A 89 5.21 4.58 3.66
N ILE A 90 5.29 3.24 3.77
CA ILE A 90 4.54 2.32 2.90
C ILE A 90 3.04 2.56 3.05
N SER A 91 2.53 2.69 4.27
CA SER A 91 1.13 2.99 4.56
C SER A 91 0.69 4.31 3.95
N TRP A 92 1.50 5.36 4.09
CA TRP A 92 1.25 6.64 3.44
C TRP A 92 1.20 6.51 1.91
N HIS A 93 2.17 5.82 1.30
CA HIS A 93 2.16 5.58 -0.16
C HIS A 93 0.94 4.78 -0.62
N LEU A 94 0.48 3.80 0.17
CA LEU A 94 -0.75 3.07 -0.11
C LEU A 94 -1.96 4.00 -0.05
N CYS A 95 -2.10 4.83 1.00
CA CYS A 95 -3.19 5.79 1.11
C CYS A 95 -3.29 6.72 -0.11
N GLU A 96 -2.17 7.34 -0.48
CA GLU A 96 -2.06 8.23 -1.64
C GLU A 96 -2.37 7.52 -2.97
N THR A 97 -2.05 6.23 -3.06
CA THR A 97 -2.24 5.47 -4.30
C THR A 97 -3.62 4.84 -4.37
N LEU A 98 -4.28 4.55 -3.26
CA LEU A 98 -5.58 3.85 -3.24
C LEU A 98 -6.78 4.79 -3.37
N ASN A 99 -6.61 6.06 -3.02
CA ASN A 99 -7.60 7.12 -3.26
C ASN A 99 -7.95 7.28 -4.76
#